data_AF-A0A2S6B4A5-F1
#
_entry.id   AF-A0A2S6B4A5-F1
#
_cell.length_a   1.000
_cell.length_b   1.000
_cell.length_c   1.000
_cell.angle_alpha   90.00
_cell.angle_beta   90.00
_cell.angle_gamma   90.00
#
_symmetry.space_group_name_H-M   'P 1'
#
loop_
_entity.id
_entity.type
_entity.pdbx_description
1 polymer ?
#
loop_
_entity_poly.entity_id
_entity_poly.type
_entity_poly.pdbx_seq_one_letter_code
_entity_poly.pdbx_strand_id
1 'polypeptide(L)'
;MTATEHYRDQIQRATERLTQLQARTLLAHQRREAKAQGKAKREEMKRRKRVAELIFLVGAHALDDEEIVGALLEHTARRNDENMRELIHAKGSERLKRH
;
A
#
# COMPACT_ATOMS: atom_id res chain seq x y z
N MET A 1 58.17 16.07 -16.38
CA MET A 1 56.89 16.77 -16.13
C MET A 1 55.81 15.74 -15.89
N THR A 2 54.95 15.79 -14.88
CA THR A 2 55.13 16.17 -13.47
C THR A 2 54.26 15.20 -12.66
N ALA A 3 54.76 14.59 -11.57
CA ALA A 3 53.99 13.62 -10.77
C ALA A 3 52.63 14.17 -10.29
N THR A 4 52.54 15.49 -10.16
CA THR A 4 51.35 16.29 -9.88
C THR A 4 50.23 16.18 -10.94
N GLU A 5 50.55 16.04 -12.23
CA GLU A 5 49.54 15.84 -13.29
C GLU A 5 48.90 14.44 -13.18
N HIS A 6 49.72 13.42 -12.92
CA HIS A 6 49.24 12.05 -12.74
C HIS A 6 48.33 11.90 -11.51
N TYR A 7 48.65 12.57 -10.40
CA TYR A 7 47.77 12.59 -9.24
C TYR A 7 46.45 13.32 -9.51
N ARG A 8 46.48 14.46 -10.22
CA ARG A 8 45.25 15.15 -10.63
C ARG A 8 44.35 14.26 -11.49
N ASP A 9 44.94 13.55 -12.44
CA ASP A 9 44.21 12.62 -13.31
C ASP A 9 43.60 11.45 -12.54
N GLN A 10 44.32 10.89 -11.55
CA GLN A 10 43.78 9.84 -10.68
C GLN A 10 42.64 10.34 -9.80
N ILE A 11 42.77 11.53 -9.23
CA ILE A 11 41.72 12.16 -8.42
C ILE A 11 40.49 12.39 -9.28
N GLN A 12 40.65 12.95 -10.47
CA GLN A 12 39.53 13.24 -11.37
C GLN A 12 38.79 11.97 -11.80
N ARG A 13 39.51 10.91 -12.17
CA ARG A 13 38.90 9.61 -12.50
C ARG A 13 38.21 8.96 -11.29
N ALA A 14 38.77 9.10 -10.10
CA ALA A 14 38.14 8.61 -8.87
C ALA A 14 36.84 9.36 -8.56
N THR A 15 36.82 10.68 -8.75
CA THR A 15 35.63 11.53 -8.59
C THR A 15 34.55 11.22 -9.63
N GLU A 16 34.92 11.00 -10.89
CA GLU A 16 33.99 10.57 -11.95
C GLU A 16 33.39 9.20 -11.66
N ARG A 17 34.18 8.25 -11.15
CA ARG A 17 33.67 6.94 -10.73
C ARG A 17 32.72 7.05 -9.53
N LEU A 18 33.05 7.91 -8.56
CA LEU A 18 32.21 8.15 -7.38
C LEU A 18 30.86 8.75 -7.78
N THR A 19 30.86 9.77 -8.63
CA THR A 19 29.64 10.42 -9.13
C THR A 19 28.79 9.48 -9.97
N GLN A 20 29.39 8.65 -10.83
CA GLN A 20 28.67 7.59 -11.55
C GLN A 20 28.05 6.57 -10.60
N LEU A 21 28.76 6.19 -9.52
CA LEU A 21 28.24 5.27 -8.52
C LEU A 21 27.06 5.89 -7.77
N GLN A 22 27.16 7.15 -7.35
CA GLN A 22 26.11 7.91 -6.67
C GLN A 22 24.86 8.08 -7.55
N ALA A 23 25.03 8.37 -8.84
CA ALA A 23 23.90 8.44 -9.77
C ALA A 23 23.21 7.08 -9.92
N ARG A 24 23.97 5.98 -9.97
CA ARG A 24 23.42 4.62 -10.03
C ARG A 24 22.68 4.22 -8.75
N THR A 25 23.21 4.57 -7.58
CA THR A 25 22.54 4.27 -6.30
C THR A 25 21.26 5.07 -6.14
N LEU A 26 21.25 6.35 -6.55
CA LEU A 26 20.04 7.19 -6.55
C LEU A 26 18.94 6.60 -7.44
N LEU A 27 19.28 6.20 -8.68
CA LEU A 27 18.33 5.57 -9.61
C LEU A 27 17.84 4.21 -9.10
N ALA A 28 18.72 3.42 -8.46
CA ALA A 28 18.34 2.16 -7.83
C ALA A 28 17.38 2.37 -6.65
N HIS A 29 17.60 3.41 -5.85
CA HIS A 29 16.72 3.80 -4.75
C HIS A 29 15.33 4.22 -5.26
N GLN A 30 15.29 5.14 -6.21
CA GLN A 30 14.04 5.60 -6.82
C GLN A 30 13.25 4.46 -7.46
N ARG A 31 13.91 3.51 -8.13
CA ARG A 31 13.25 2.31 -8.68
C ARG A 31 12.67 1.41 -7.58
N ARG A 32 13.34 1.27 -6.44
CA ARG A 32 12.85 0.48 -5.30
C ARG A 32 11.63 1.16 -4.66
N GLU A 33 11.68 2.46 -4.45
CA GLU A 33 10.57 3.24 -3.91
C GLU A 33 9.36 3.23 -4.84
N ALA A 34 9.56 3.45 -6.15
CA ALA A 34 8.48 3.38 -7.13
C ALA A 34 7.85 1.98 -7.19
N LYS A 35 8.65 0.91 -7.08
CA LYS A 35 8.13 -0.47 -6.98
C LYS A 35 7.35 -0.70 -5.69
N ALA A 36 7.83 -0.18 -4.56
CA ALA A 36 7.15 -0.30 -3.27
C ALA A 36 5.81 0.45 -3.28
N GLN A 37 5.78 1.69 -3.78
CA GLN A 37 4.56 2.47 -3.96
C GLN A 37 3.59 1.80 -4.93
N GLY A 38 4.10 1.26 -6.05
CA GLY A 38 3.29 0.51 -7.01
C GLY A 38 2.66 -0.75 -6.40
N LYS A 39 3.40 -1.48 -5.55
CA LYS A 39 2.89 -2.64 -4.83
C LYS A 39 1.83 -2.24 -3.80
N ALA A 40 2.08 -1.19 -3.01
CA ALA A 40 1.13 -0.69 -2.02
C ALA A 40 -0.19 -0.23 -2.67
N LYS A 41 -0.12 0.52 -3.76
CA LYS A 41 -1.29 0.96 -4.53
C LYS A 41 -2.09 -0.23 -5.09
N ARG A 42 -1.40 -1.26 -5.60
CA ARG A 42 -2.05 -2.48 -6.10
C ARG A 42 -2.78 -3.25 -5.00
N GLU A 43 -2.15 -3.41 -3.83
CA GLU A 43 -2.79 -4.09 -2.70
C GLU A 43 -3.99 -3.30 -2.16
N GLU A 44 -3.91 -1.98 -2.11
CA GLU A 44 -5.04 -1.11 -1.76
C GLU A 44 -6.19 -1.24 -2.76
N MET A 45 -5.92 -1.24 -4.07
CA MET A 45 -6.96 -1.47 -5.07
C MET A 45 -7.59 -2.87 -4.96
N LYS A 46 -6.80 -3.92 -4.72
CA LYS A 46 -7.32 -5.26 -4.46
C LYS A 46 -8.21 -5.27 -3.22
N ARG A 47 -7.81 -4.57 -2.15
CA ARG A 47 -8.61 -4.46 -0.93
C ARG A 47 -9.94 -3.75 -1.18
N ARG A 48 -9.93 -2.64 -1.90
CA ARG A 48 -11.14 -1.91 -2.30
C ARG A 48 -12.08 -2.79 -3.12
N LYS A 49 -11.54 -3.54 -4.09
CA LYS A 49 -12.34 -4.49 -4.88
C LYS A 49 -12.98 -5.57 -4.00
N ARG A 50 -12.22 -6.17 -3.08
CA ARG A 50 -12.75 -7.16 -2.13
C ARG A 50 -13.86 -6.57 -1.25
N VAL A 51 -13.72 -5.34 -0.77
CA VAL A 51 -14.76 -4.67 0.02
C VAL A 51 -16.02 -4.47 -0.80
N ALA A 52 -15.90 -4.03 -2.06
CA ALA A 52 -17.05 -3.92 -2.95
C ALA A 52 -17.72 -5.29 -3.17
N GLU A 53 -16.95 -6.34 -3.47
CA GLU A 53 -17.47 -7.71 -3.63
C GLU A 53 -18.25 -8.19 -2.38
N LEU A 54 -17.79 -7.85 -1.16
CA LEU A 54 -18.51 -8.16 0.07
C LEU A 54 -19.84 -7.42 0.18
N ILE A 55 -19.91 -6.16 -0.24
CA ILE A 55 -21.15 -5.37 -0.30
C ILE A 55 -22.16 -6.03 -1.26
N PHE A 56 -21.69 -6.49 -2.42
CA PHE A 56 -22.53 -7.25 -3.37
C PHE A 56 -23.00 -8.58 -2.78
N LEU A 57 -22.14 -9.33 -2.09
CA LEU A 57 -22.46 -10.64 -1.49
C LEU A 57 -23.56 -10.55 -0.42
N VAL A 58 -23.60 -9.47 0.35
CA VAL A 58 -24.66 -9.25 1.35
C VAL A 58 -25.92 -8.60 0.78
N GLY A 59 -25.94 -8.30 -0.53
CA GLY A 59 -27.08 -7.62 -1.18
C GLY A 59 -27.18 -6.14 -0.85
N ALA A 60 -26.19 -5.57 -0.14
CA ALA A 60 -26.21 -4.16 0.25
C ALA A 60 -25.97 -3.21 -0.94
N HIS A 61 -25.63 -3.72 -2.12
CA HIS A 61 -25.51 -2.93 -3.36
C HIS A 61 -26.82 -2.28 -3.82
N ALA A 62 -27.97 -2.75 -3.31
CA ALA A 62 -29.28 -2.18 -3.60
C ALA A 62 -29.68 -1.08 -2.60
N LEU A 63 -28.90 -0.87 -1.54
CA LEU A 63 -29.09 0.21 -0.58
C LEU A 63 -28.42 1.49 -1.12
N ASP A 64 -28.93 2.63 -0.70
CA ASP A 64 -28.34 3.92 -1.07
C ASP A 64 -26.96 4.08 -0.42
N ASP A 65 -26.07 4.82 -1.09
CA ASP A 65 -24.69 5.02 -0.64
C ASP A 65 -24.65 5.61 0.78
N GLU A 66 -25.54 6.54 1.11
CA GLU A 66 -25.69 7.13 2.44
C GLU A 66 -26.13 6.10 3.49
N GLU A 67 -26.99 5.15 3.12
CA GLU A 67 -27.48 4.11 4.02
C GLU A 67 -26.37 3.09 4.33
N ILE A 68 -25.60 2.69 3.32
CA ILE A 68 -24.43 1.81 3.49
C ILE A 68 -23.40 2.49 4.40
N VAL A 69 -23.07 3.75 4.13
CA VAL A 69 -22.10 4.50 4.92
C VAL A 69 -22.59 4.70 6.35
N GLY A 70 -23.87 5.06 6.53
CA GLY A 70 -24.49 5.24 7.85
C GLY A 70 -24.43 3.96 8.70
N ALA A 71 -24.83 2.82 8.13
CA ALA A 71 -24.80 1.53 8.81
C ALA A 71 -23.38 1.11 9.23
N LEU A 72 -22.38 1.35 8.36
CA LEU A 72 -20.99 1.06 8.67
C LEU A 72 -20.45 1.99 9.77
N LEU A 73 -20.77 3.29 9.72
CA LEU A 73 -20.36 4.25 10.73
C LEU A 73 -20.93 3.90 12.10
N GLU A 74 -22.24 3.59 12.16
CA GLU A 74 -22.90 3.16 13.39
C GLU A 74 -22.24 1.91 13.99
N HIS A 75 -21.90 0.93 13.16
CA HIS A 75 -21.16 -0.25 13.60
C HIS A 75 -19.76 0.10 14.13
N THR A 76 -19.02 0.98 13.44
CA THR A 76 -17.69 1.40 13.90
C THR A 76 -17.72 2.20 15.21
N ALA A 77 -18.79 2.98 15.44
CA ALA A 77 -18.99 3.71 16.69
C ALA A 77 -19.29 2.74 17.86
N ARG A 78 -20.07 1.68 17.61
CA ARG A 78 -20.40 0.65 18.60
C ARG A 78 -19.31 -0.42 18.76
N ARG A 79 -18.15 -0.27 18.12
CA ARG A 79 -17.07 -1.26 18.09
C ARG A 79 -16.48 -1.60 19.48
N ASN A 80 -16.70 -0.75 20.48
CA ASN A 80 -16.25 -0.96 21.86
C ASN A 80 -17.15 -1.91 22.65
N ASP A 81 -18.32 -2.27 22.13
CA ASP A 81 -19.15 -3.32 22.72
C ASP A 81 -18.67 -4.69 22.20
N GLU A 82 -17.99 -5.42 23.08
CA GLU A 82 -17.36 -6.71 22.76
C GLU A 82 -18.40 -7.76 22.36
N ASN A 83 -19.55 -7.78 23.03
CA ASN A 83 -20.66 -8.70 22.73
C ASN A 83 -21.24 -8.42 21.34
N MET A 84 -21.39 -7.14 20.98
CA MET A 84 -21.87 -6.74 19.66
C MET A 84 -20.87 -7.12 18.56
N ARG A 85 -19.57 -7.03 18.84
CA ARG A 85 -18.52 -7.42 17.90
C ARG A 85 -18.52 -8.92 17.63
N GLU A 86 -18.61 -9.74 18.67
CA GLU A 86 -18.64 -11.20 18.53
C GLU A 86 -19.87 -11.67 17.76
N LEU A 87 -21.04 -11.10 18.06
CA LEU A 87 -22.29 -11.41 17.38
C LEU A 87 -22.22 -11.09 15.87
N ILE A 88 -21.71 -9.89 15.52
CA ILE A 88 -21.60 -9.46 14.12
C ILE A 88 -20.53 -10.27 13.37
N HIS A 89 -19.42 -10.62 14.03
CA HIS A 89 -18.40 -11.49 13.45
C HIS A 89 -18.93 -12.91 13.19
N ALA A 90 -19.69 -13.48 14.13
CA ALA A 90 -20.33 -14.78 13.95
C ALA A 90 -21.31 -14.78 12.77
N LYS A 91 -22.19 -13.76 12.70
CA LYS A 91 -23.16 -13.59 11.60
C LYS A 91 -22.47 -13.44 10.24
N GLY A 92 -21.39 -12.67 10.17
CA GLY A 92 -20.57 -12.53 8.96
C GLY A 92 -19.90 -13.85 8.56
N SER A 93 -19.35 -14.58 9.52
CA SER A 93 -18.70 -15.88 9.29
C SER A 93 -19.68 -16.93 8.77
N GLU A 94 -20.91 -16.97 9.29
CA GLU A 94 -21.95 -17.87 8.77
C GLU A 94 -22.34 -17.52 7.33
N ARG A 95 -22.48 -16.23 7.00
CA ARG A 95 -22.85 -15.81 5.64
C ARG A 95 -21.77 -16.13 4.62
N LEU A 96 -20.50 -15.99 5.01
CA LEU A 96 -19.35 -16.35 4.17
C LEU A 96 -19.18 -17.86 3.98
N LYS A 97 -19.64 -18.70 4.92
CA LYS A 97 -19.62 -20.17 4.77
C LYS A 97 -20.72 -20.72 3.87
N ARG A 98 -21.80 -19.95 3.65
CA ARG A 98 -22.96 -20.36 2.83
C ARG A 98 -22.82 -20.01 1.35
N HIS A 99 -21.72 -19.37 0.94
CA HIS A 99 -21.36 -19.03 -0.43
C HIS A 99 -20.03 -19.68 -0.80
#